data_AF-A0A7S1H839-F1
#
_entry.id   AF-A0A7S1H839-F1
#
_cell.length_a   1.000
_cell.length_b   1.000
_cell.length_c   1.000
_cell.angle_alpha   90.00
_cell.angle_beta   90.00
_cell.angle_gamma   90.00
#
_symmetry.space_group_name_H-M   'P 1'
#
loop_
_entity.id
_entity.type
_entity.pdbx_description
1 polymer ?
#
loop_
_entity_poly.entity_id
_entity_poly.type
_entity_poly.pdbx_seq_one_letter_code
_entity_poly.pdbx_strand_id
1 'polypeptide(L)'
;GENSRQVSSAVSARLAEIGRSLPQGVIVQPVYDRTTLIDKAIATVRTNLLEGALLVIAVLFAFLGNLRAAVITAAVIPLSMLFTFSGMVANRVSANLMSLGALDFGIIVDGAVVIVENCVRRLAHAQAAAGRLLTREERLGEVFAAAREARRPL
;
A
#
# COMPACT_ATOMS: atom_id res chain seq x y z
N GLY A 1 4.32 22.06 12.08
CA GLY A 1 5.37 22.14 11.05
C GLY A 1 4.70 22.17 9.70
N GLU A 2 4.89 23.23 8.93
CA GLU A 2 4.36 23.35 7.57
C GLU A 2 5.03 22.37 6.60
N ASN A 3 4.30 21.94 5.57
CA ASN A 3 4.80 21.02 4.56
C ASN A 3 5.91 21.70 3.75
N SER A 4 7.16 21.26 3.94
CA SER A 4 8.36 21.87 3.35
C SER A 4 8.29 21.98 1.83
N ARG A 5 7.53 21.11 1.16
CA ARG A 5 7.27 21.20 -0.29
C ARG A 5 6.41 22.41 -0.66
N GLN A 6 5.35 22.69 0.09
CA GLN A 6 4.50 23.86 -0.15
C GLN A 6 5.28 25.16 0.08
N VAL A 7 6.10 25.21 1.13
CA VAL A 7 6.93 26.39 1.41
C VAL A 7 7.99 26.59 0.32
N SER A 8 8.67 25.52 -0.12
CA SER A 8 9.69 25.62 -1.18
C SER A 8 9.10 25.99 -2.54
N SER A 9 7.90 25.50 -2.89
CA SER A 9 7.23 25.88 -4.15
C SER A 9 6.73 27.32 -4.12
N ALA A 10 6.19 27.78 -2.99
CA ALA A 10 5.74 29.17 -2.80
C ALA A 10 6.93 30.15 -2.87
N VAL A 11 8.07 29.79 -2.26
CA VAL A 11 9.30 30.59 -2.31
C VAL A 11 9.86 30.62 -3.74
N SER A 12 9.86 29.49 -4.45
CA SER A 12 10.32 29.44 -5.85
C SER A 12 9.44 30.27 -6.80
N ALA A 13 8.11 30.26 -6.59
CA ALA A 13 7.17 31.09 -7.34
C ALA A 13 7.38 32.59 -7.08
N ARG A 14 7.61 32.98 -5.82
CA ARG A 14 7.93 34.37 -5.46
C ARG A 14 9.29 34.81 -5.98
N LEU A 15 10.28 33.92 -6.02
CA LEU A 15 11.59 34.19 -6.63
C LEU A 15 11.48 34.41 -8.15
N ALA A 16 10.58 33.70 -8.84
CA ALA A 16 10.33 33.92 -10.27
C ALA A 16 9.62 35.26 -10.55
N GLU A 17 8.73 35.71 -9.66
CA GLU A 17 8.11 37.04 -9.75
C GLU A 17 9.12 38.16 -9.53
N ILE A 18 9.99 38.04 -8.52
CA ILE A 18 11.06 39.00 -8.22
C ILE A 18 12.16 38.95 -9.31
N GLY A 19 12.33 37.80 -9.95
CA GLY A 19 13.12 37.59 -11.17
C GLY A 19 12.91 38.66 -12.25
N ARG A 20 11.68 39.17 -12.39
CA ARG A 20 11.30 40.16 -13.41
C ARG A 20 11.70 41.59 -13.09
N SER A 21 11.96 41.91 -11.82
CA SER A 21 12.38 43.23 -11.35
C SER A 21 13.89 43.35 -11.15
N LEU A 22 14.66 42.32 -11.53
CA LEU A 22 16.10 42.30 -11.39
C LEU A 22 16.82 43.01 -12.56
N PRO A 23 17.91 43.75 -12.29
CA PRO A 23 18.68 44.46 -13.32
C PRO A 23 19.26 43.50 -14.38
N GLN A 24 19.46 43.99 -15.61
CA GLN A 24 20.14 43.22 -16.65
C GLN A 24 21.52 42.74 -16.15
N GLY A 25 21.72 41.42 -16.11
CA GLY A 25 22.98 40.78 -15.70
C GLY A 25 22.94 40.02 -14.37
N VAL A 26 21.85 40.09 -13.60
CA VAL A 26 21.72 39.33 -12.34
C VAL A 26 20.89 38.06 -12.56
N ILE A 27 21.52 36.89 -12.45
CA ILE A 27 20.88 35.57 -12.57
C ILE A 27 20.72 34.98 -11.17
N VAL A 28 19.49 34.82 -10.72
CA VAL A 28 19.19 34.10 -9.46
C VAL A 28 19.11 32.61 -9.79
N GLN A 29 20.17 31.88 -9.44
CA GLN A 29 20.24 30.43 -9.63
C GLN A 29 20.13 29.75 -8.26
N PRO A 30 19.06 28.98 -7.98
CA PRO A 30 18.92 28.30 -6.70
C PRO A 30 20.01 27.23 -6.53
N VAL A 31 20.91 27.44 -5.57
CA VAL A 31 22.11 26.61 -5.35
C VAL A 31 21.77 25.28 -4.63
N TYR A 32 20.60 25.17 -4.00
CA TYR A 32 20.22 24.00 -3.21
C TYR A 32 18.70 23.74 -3.25
N ASP A 33 18.24 23.06 -4.31
CA ASP A 33 16.84 22.67 -4.43
C ASP A 33 16.62 21.29 -3.78
N ARG A 34 16.44 21.26 -2.44
CA ARG A 34 16.09 20.03 -1.69
C ARG A 34 14.88 19.31 -2.27
N THR A 35 14.03 20.02 -3.00
CA THR A 35 12.86 19.46 -3.70
C THR A 35 13.28 18.40 -4.72
N THR A 36 14.38 18.59 -5.46
CA THR A 36 14.85 17.61 -6.46
C THR A 36 15.29 16.28 -5.86
N LEU A 37 15.97 16.29 -4.71
CA LEU A 37 16.36 15.08 -3.99
C LEU A 37 15.15 14.36 -3.38
N ILE A 38 14.22 15.12 -2.80
CA ILE A 38 12.98 14.58 -2.22
C ILE A 38 12.09 13.98 -3.32
N ASP A 39 11.95 14.65 -4.45
CA ASP A 39 11.11 14.18 -5.56
C ASP A 39 11.71 12.95 -6.24
N LYS A 40 13.03 12.88 -6.41
CA LYS A 40 13.72 11.67 -6.87
C LYS A 40 13.51 10.50 -5.90
N ALA A 41 13.70 10.72 -4.61
CA ALA A 41 13.50 9.68 -3.62
C ALA A 41 12.04 9.21 -3.56
N ILE A 42 11.05 10.10 -3.71
CA ILE A 42 9.63 9.72 -3.78
C ILE A 42 9.34 8.93 -5.04
N ALA A 43 9.93 9.31 -6.18
CA ALA A 43 9.82 8.53 -7.40
C ALA A 43 10.37 7.11 -7.19
N THR A 44 11.57 6.97 -6.62
CA THR A 44 12.16 5.66 -6.30
C THR A 44 11.28 4.85 -5.37
N VAL A 45 10.78 5.45 -4.28
CA VAL A 45 9.90 4.73 -3.34
C VAL A 45 8.60 4.32 -4.04
N ARG A 46 8.01 5.16 -4.89
CA ARG A 46 6.82 4.80 -5.66
C ARG A 46 7.09 3.59 -6.56
N THR A 47 8.23 3.57 -7.26
CA THR A 47 8.60 2.44 -8.12
C THR A 47 8.80 1.18 -7.29
N ASN A 48 9.54 1.27 -6.17
CA ASN A 48 9.76 0.15 -5.26
C ASN A 48 8.44 -0.39 -4.67
N LEU A 49 7.49 0.49 -4.34
CA LEU A 49 6.16 0.10 -3.86
C LEU A 49 5.38 -0.66 -4.92
N LEU A 50 5.43 -0.21 -6.18
CA LEU A 50 4.78 -0.89 -7.30
C LEU A 50 5.43 -2.24 -7.59
N GLU A 51 6.76 -2.30 -7.66
CA GLU A 51 7.51 -3.53 -7.90
C GLU A 51 7.30 -4.54 -6.76
N GLY A 52 7.33 -4.09 -5.51
CA GLY A 52 7.06 -4.90 -4.33
C GLY A 52 5.63 -5.45 -4.33
N ALA A 53 4.63 -4.61 -4.61
CA ALA A 53 3.24 -5.07 -4.71
C ALA A 53 3.06 -6.11 -5.83
N LEU A 54 3.72 -5.91 -6.98
CA LEU A 54 3.66 -6.86 -8.09
C LEU A 54 4.31 -8.21 -7.73
N LEU A 55 5.45 -8.18 -7.04
CA LEU A 55 6.13 -9.40 -6.55
C LEU A 55 5.25 -10.16 -5.56
N VAL A 56 4.63 -9.46 -4.61
CA VAL A 56 3.69 -10.08 -3.67
C VAL A 56 2.55 -10.74 -4.43
N ILE A 57 1.90 -10.03 -5.36
CA ILE A 57 0.81 -10.59 -6.18
C ILE A 57 1.29 -11.83 -6.94
N ALA A 58 2.46 -11.79 -7.57
CA ALA A 58 3.00 -12.95 -8.28
C ALA A 58 3.17 -14.18 -7.37
N VAL A 59 3.71 -13.98 -6.16
CA VAL A 59 3.85 -15.04 -5.15
C VAL A 59 2.48 -15.56 -4.69
N LEU A 60 1.50 -14.68 -4.45
CA LEU A 60 0.14 -15.09 -4.08
C LEU A 60 -0.50 -16.00 -5.14
N PHE A 61 -0.37 -15.64 -6.40
CA PHE A 61 -0.90 -16.44 -7.50
C PHE A 61 -0.18 -17.79 -7.62
N ALA A 62 1.13 -17.83 -7.38
CA ALA A 62 1.92 -19.06 -7.38
C ALA A 62 1.55 -20.01 -6.23
N PHE A 63 1.31 -19.49 -5.02
CA PHE A 63 1.02 -20.30 -3.83
C PHE A 63 -0.45 -20.74 -3.74
N LEU A 64 -1.41 -19.86 -4.04
CA LEU A 64 -2.83 -20.19 -3.83
C LEU A 64 -3.40 -21.07 -4.95
N GLY A 65 -2.90 -20.98 -6.19
CA GLY A 65 -3.41 -21.71 -7.36
C GLY A 65 -4.88 -21.41 -7.74
N ASN A 66 -5.60 -20.68 -6.90
CA ASN A 66 -7.00 -20.30 -7.07
C ASN A 66 -7.09 -18.80 -7.36
N LEU A 67 -7.39 -18.47 -8.61
CA LEU A 67 -7.47 -17.09 -9.11
C LEU A 67 -8.42 -16.22 -8.27
N ARG A 68 -9.54 -16.79 -7.80
CA ARG A 68 -10.54 -16.04 -7.02
C ARG A 68 -10.01 -15.68 -5.64
N ALA A 69 -9.37 -16.64 -4.97
CA ALA A 69 -8.75 -16.41 -3.67
C ALA A 69 -7.58 -15.44 -3.76
N ALA A 70 -6.73 -15.59 -4.79
CA ALA A 70 -5.61 -14.69 -5.03
C ALA A 70 -6.06 -13.24 -5.27
N VAL A 71 -7.12 -13.01 -6.05
CA VAL A 71 -7.69 -11.66 -6.27
C VAL A 71 -8.28 -11.07 -4.99
N ILE A 72 -8.98 -11.88 -4.18
CA ILE A 72 -9.53 -11.43 -2.89
C ILE A 72 -8.39 -10.98 -1.95
N THR A 73 -7.32 -11.78 -1.84
CA THR A 73 -6.17 -11.44 -1.00
C THR A 73 -5.40 -10.24 -1.55
N ALA A 74 -5.22 -10.15 -2.87
CA ALA A 74 -4.56 -9.01 -3.52
C ALA A 74 -5.31 -7.69 -3.29
N ALA A 75 -6.65 -7.73 -3.19
CA ALA A 75 -7.47 -6.54 -2.90
C ALA A 75 -7.21 -5.96 -1.49
N VAL A 76 -6.64 -6.73 -0.56
CA VAL A 76 -6.26 -6.23 0.76
C VAL A 76 -5.14 -5.19 0.66
N ILE A 77 -4.23 -5.31 -0.29
CA ILE A 77 -3.10 -4.37 -0.49
C ILE A 77 -3.58 -2.92 -0.73
N PRO A 78 -4.39 -2.63 -1.78
CA PRO A 78 -4.86 -1.28 -2.04
C PRO A 78 -5.83 -0.78 -0.97
N LEU A 79 -6.64 -1.66 -0.36
CA LEU A 79 -7.53 -1.27 0.73
C LEU A 79 -6.75 -0.82 1.96
N SER A 80 -5.72 -1.57 2.37
CA SER A 80 -4.85 -1.20 3.47
C SER A 80 -4.13 0.13 3.20
N MET A 81 -3.60 0.32 1.99
CA MET A 81 -3.02 1.61 1.58
C MET A 81 -4.04 2.75 1.70
N LEU A 82 -5.27 2.55 1.23
CA LEU A 82 -6.32 3.56 1.29
C LEU A 82 -6.64 3.95 2.75
N PHE A 83 -6.76 2.97 3.64
CA PHE A 83 -6.98 3.23 5.07
C PHE A 83 -5.78 3.94 5.70
N THR A 84 -4.54 3.55 5.38
CA THR A 84 -3.36 4.22 5.91
C THR A 84 -3.26 5.67 5.41
N PHE A 85 -3.46 5.93 4.11
CA PHE A 85 -3.49 7.29 3.57
C PHE A 85 -4.61 8.13 4.18
N SER A 86 -5.81 7.57 4.31
CA SER A 86 -6.93 8.26 4.95
C SER A 86 -6.61 8.62 6.41
N GLY A 87 -6.00 7.70 7.16
CA GLY A 87 -5.54 7.93 8.53
C GLY A 87 -4.42 8.97 8.63
N MET A 88 -3.45 8.97 7.71
CA MET A 88 -2.39 10.00 7.68
C MET A 88 -2.96 11.39 7.40
N VAL A 89 -3.92 11.50 6.48
CA VAL A 89 -4.60 12.78 6.20
C VAL A 89 -5.40 13.25 7.43
N ALA A 90 -6.15 12.36 8.08
CA ALA A 90 -6.91 12.68 9.29
C ALA A 90 -6.01 13.14 10.45
N ASN A 91 -4.87 12.49 10.64
CA ASN A 91 -3.90 12.81 11.69
C ASN A 91 -2.90 13.91 11.30
N ARG A 92 -3.03 14.52 10.11
CA ARG A 92 -2.11 15.51 9.53
C ARG A 92 -0.64 15.05 9.51
N VAL A 93 -0.40 13.74 9.40
CA VAL A 93 0.93 13.16 9.25
C VAL A 93 1.34 13.26 7.79
N SER A 94 2.53 13.79 7.52
CA SER A 94 3.04 13.90 6.15
C SER A 94 3.35 12.51 5.59
N ALA A 95 2.91 12.24 4.36
CA ALA A 95 3.36 11.09 3.57
C ALA A 95 4.80 11.33 3.06
N ASN A 96 5.75 11.39 3.99
CA ASN A 96 7.17 11.49 3.70
C ASN A 96 7.78 10.09 3.52
N LEU A 97 9.03 10.03 3.05
CA LEU A 97 9.72 8.77 2.74
C LEU A 97 9.85 7.82 3.93
N MET A 98 10.01 8.34 5.15
CA MET A 98 10.09 7.52 6.36
C MET A 98 8.72 6.91 6.69
N SER A 99 7.65 7.69 6.57
CA SER A 99 6.27 7.22 6.76
C SER A 99 5.81 6.27 5.65
N LEU A 100 6.18 6.53 4.38
CA LEU A 100 5.90 5.63 3.26
C LEU A 100 6.73 4.34 3.33
N GLY A 101 7.98 4.42 3.76
CA GLY A 101 8.86 3.27 3.94
C GLY A 101 8.46 2.39 5.13
N ALA A 102 7.76 2.95 6.11
CA ALA A 102 7.18 2.20 7.23
C ALA A 102 5.92 1.39 6.84
N LEU A 103 5.39 1.55 5.63
CA LEU A 103 4.33 0.68 5.11
C LEU A 103 4.94 -0.69 4.77
N ASP A 104 4.92 -1.60 5.74
CA ASP A 104 5.38 -2.97 5.54
C ASP A 104 4.26 -3.83 4.92
N PHE A 105 4.29 -3.99 3.59
CA PHE A 105 3.36 -4.86 2.88
C PHE A 105 3.51 -6.32 3.25
N GLY A 106 4.74 -6.76 3.57
CA GLY A 106 4.99 -8.14 3.95
C GLY A 106 4.18 -8.51 5.18
N ILE A 107 4.26 -7.66 6.22
CA ILE A 107 3.52 -7.86 7.47
C ILE A 107 2.00 -7.76 7.27
N ILE A 108 1.52 -6.79 6.49
CA ILE A 108 0.08 -6.61 6.26
C ILE A 108 -0.52 -7.77 5.46
N VAL A 109 0.20 -8.26 4.46
CA VAL A 109 -0.29 -9.31 3.56
C VAL A 109 -0.19 -10.68 4.18
N ASP A 110 0.84 -10.97 4.98
CA ASP A 110 1.06 -12.28 5.60
C ASP A 110 -0.18 -12.77 6.38
N GLY A 111 -0.71 -11.94 7.29
CA GLY A 111 -1.91 -12.28 8.06
C GLY A 111 -3.14 -12.51 7.18
N ALA A 112 -3.33 -11.71 6.12
CA ALA A 112 -4.45 -11.88 5.20
C ALA A 112 -4.33 -13.17 4.37
N VAL A 113 -3.12 -13.52 3.94
CA VAL A 113 -2.83 -14.75 3.19
C VAL A 113 -3.13 -15.97 4.02
N VAL A 114 -2.61 -16.02 5.25
CA VAL A 114 -2.80 -17.15 6.17
C VAL A 114 -4.29 -17.41 6.42
N ILE A 115 -5.09 -16.36 6.62
CA ILE A 115 -6.54 -16.48 6.82
C ILE A 115 -7.23 -17.03 5.57
N VAL A 116 -6.95 -16.47 4.39
CA VAL A 116 -7.58 -16.89 3.14
C VAL A 116 -7.18 -18.31 2.77
N GLU A 117 -5.91 -18.67 2.92
CA GLU A 117 -5.41 -20.03 2.69
C GLU A 117 -6.13 -21.03 3.60
N ASN A 118 -6.27 -20.73 4.90
CA ASN A 118 -6.98 -21.60 5.83
C ASN A 118 -8.45 -21.78 5.44
N CYS A 119 -9.12 -20.71 5.00
CA CYS A 119 -10.51 -20.77 4.53
C CYS A 119 -10.64 -21.65 3.28
N VAL A 120 -9.76 -21.46 2.29
CA VAL A 120 -9.78 -22.24 1.04
C VAL A 120 -9.49 -23.72 1.31
N ARG A 121 -8.48 -24.00 2.15
CA ARG A 121 -8.12 -25.37 2.55
C ARG A 121 -9.28 -26.07 3.25
N ARG A 122 -9.92 -25.43 4.23
CA ARG A 122 -11.07 -26.01 4.95
C ARG A 122 -12.28 -26.23 4.04
N LEU A 123 -12.58 -25.28 3.16
CA LEU A 123 -13.63 -25.44 2.17
C LEU A 123 -13.37 -26.64 1.24
N ALA A 124 -12.12 -26.83 0.80
CA ALA A 124 -11.74 -27.97 -0.04
C ALA A 124 -11.90 -29.30 0.71
N HIS A 125 -11.47 -29.38 1.97
CA HIS A 125 -11.67 -30.59 2.80
C HIS A 125 -13.13 -30.89 3.08
N ALA A 126 -13.93 -29.88 3.46
CA ALA A 126 -15.36 -30.04 3.72
C ALA A 126 -16.12 -30.48 2.47
N GLN A 127 -15.76 -29.93 1.30
CA GLN A 127 -16.36 -30.34 0.03
C GLN A 127 -15.97 -31.77 -0.36
N ALA A 128 -14.72 -32.17 -0.14
CA ALA A 128 -14.26 -33.53 -0.38
C ALA A 128 -14.94 -34.55 0.56
N ALA A 129 -15.10 -34.21 1.84
CA ALA A 129 -15.78 -35.04 2.82
C ALA A 129 -17.28 -35.19 2.53
N ALA A 130 -17.93 -34.12 2.05
CA ALA A 130 -19.35 -34.14 1.69
C ALA A 130 -19.63 -34.84 0.34
N GLY A 131 -18.62 -35.02 -0.52
CA GLY A 131 -18.77 -35.60 -1.86
C GLY A 131 -19.65 -34.78 -2.82
N ARG A 132 -20.02 -33.55 -2.43
CA ARG A 132 -20.87 -32.63 -3.20
C ARG A 132 -20.42 -31.19 -2.99
N LEU A 133 -20.90 -30.30 -3.84
CA LEU A 133 -20.77 -28.86 -3.60
C LEU A 133 -21.49 -28.48 -2.29
N LEU A 134 -20.81 -27.69 -1.47
CA LEU A 134 -21.36 -27.16 -0.22
C LEU A 134 -22.43 -26.11 -0.53
N THR A 135 -23.49 -26.08 0.27
CA THR A 135 -24.51 -25.04 0.22
C THR A 135 -23.92 -23.71 0.67
N ARG A 136 -24.61 -22.59 0.37
CA ARG A 136 -24.14 -21.26 0.77
C ARG A 136 -24.00 -21.12 2.29
N GLU A 137 -24.89 -21.75 3.04
CA GLU A 137 -24.90 -21.71 4.51
C GLU A 137 -23.72 -22.50 5.08
N GLU A 138 -23.45 -23.70 4.55
CA GLU A 138 -22.28 -24.51 4.92
C GLU A 138 -20.96 -23.80 4.60
N ARG A 139 -20.87 -23.16 3.42
CA ARG A 139 -19.68 -22.39 3.03
C ARG A 139 -19.43 -21.22 3.96
N LEU A 140 -20.48 -20.48 4.34
CA LEU A 140 -20.36 -19.36 5.28
C LEU A 140 -19.97 -19.84 6.68
N GLY A 141 -20.53 -20.96 7.13
CA GLY A 141 -20.17 -21.59 8.40
C GLY A 141 -18.70 -22.00 8.45
N GLU A 142 -18.20 -22.67 7.39
CA GLU A 142 -16.80 -23.09 7.30
C GLU A 142 -15.84 -21.90 7.23
N VAL A 143 -16.13 -20.87 6.42
CA VAL A 143 -15.32 -19.66 6.35
C VAL A 143 -15.28 -18.94 7.70
N PHE A 144 -16.42 -18.83 8.38
CA PHE A 144 -16.49 -18.20 9.70
C PHE A 144 -15.67 -18.97 10.74
N ALA A 145 -15.78 -20.30 10.76
CA ALA A 145 -15.00 -21.14 11.65
C ALA A 145 -13.49 -21.05 11.35
N ALA A 146 -13.11 -21.07 10.07
CA ALA A 146 -11.73 -20.93 9.61
C ALA A 146 -11.11 -19.58 10.00
N ALA A 147 -11.87 -18.48 9.81
CA ALA A 147 -11.45 -17.14 10.19
C ALA A 147 -11.30 -16.99 11.71
N ARG A 148 -12.20 -17.60 12.50
CA ARG A 148 -12.15 -17.54 13.97
C ARG A 148 -10.96 -18.32 14.55
N GLU A 149 -10.59 -19.43 13.91
CA GLU A 149 -9.44 -20.25 14.27
C GLU A 149 -8.12 -19.54 13.95
N ALA A 150 -8.00 -18.97 12.76
CA ALA A 150 -6.82 -18.22 12.32
C ALA A 150 -6.55 -16.96 13.17
N ARG A 151 -7.53 -16.48 13.95
CA ARG A 151 -7.39 -15.32 14.85
C ARG A 151 -6.69 -15.64 16.18
N ARG A 152 -6.60 -16.92 16.59
CA ARG A 152 -5.91 -17.33 17.82
C ARG A 152 -4.38 -17.32 17.74
N PRO A 153 -3.75 -17.63 16.59
CA PRO A 153 -2.30 -17.58 16.43
C PRO A 153 -1.71 -16.27 15.85
N LEU A 154 -2.55 -15.29 15.45
CA LEU A 154 -2.12 -13.98 14.90
C LEU A 154 -2.00 -12.90 15.98
#